data_AF-A0A5J4S0B6-F1
#
_entry.id   AF-A0A5J4S0B6-F1
#
_cell.length_a   1.000
_cell.length_b   1.000
_cell.length_c   1.000
_cell.angle_alpha   90.00
_cell.angle_beta   90.00
_cell.angle_gamma   90.00
#
_symmetry.space_group_name_H-M   'P 1'
#
loop_
_entity.id
_entity.type
_entity.pdbx_description
1 polymer ?
#
loop_
_entity_poly.entity_id
_entity_poly.type
_entity_poly.pdbx_seq_one_letter_code
_entity_poly.pdbx_strand_id
1 'polypeptide(L)'
;MNNFSAHYRKIMETLRSIESEKNFLDQIRQPKLSDLELIGIDLTAEYMGIDSEYQLFRMLPESLSGRIERSVYNRRRRRLFSHRERIRKVMSEKITSASDYYLVDSMPLEVCRLSRSSRCRICKEDLHTFPDKGYCATQKM
;
A
#
# COMPACT_ATOMS: atom_id res chain seq x y z
N MET A 1 -23.78 4.46 3.34
CA MET A 1 -23.66 3.57 2.17
C MET A 1 -22.18 3.35 1.88
N ASN A 2 -21.67 2.12 1.97
CA ASN A 2 -20.24 1.87 1.78
C ASN A 2 -19.87 2.02 0.30
N ASN A 3 -19.16 3.09 -0.01
CA ASN A 3 -18.64 3.39 -1.35
C ASN A 3 -17.44 2.51 -1.74
N PHE A 4 -17.09 1.51 -0.92
CA PHE A 4 -15.93 0.64 -1.10
C PHE A 4 -15.91 0.00 -2.50
N SER A 5 -17.04 -0.57 -2.93
CA SER A 5 -17.14 -1.21 -4.25
C SER A 5 -16.91 -0.23 -5.41
N ALA A 6 -17.36 1.02 -5.27
CA ALA A 6 -17.18 2.04 -6.30
C ALA A 6 -15.71 2.48 -6.40
N HIS A 7 -15.07 2.77 -5.27
CA HIS A 7 -13.64 3.12 -5.21
C HIS A 7 -12.77 1.96 -5.69
N TYR A 8 -13.06 0.75 -5.22
CA TYR A 8 -12.36 -0.47 -5.63
C TYR A 8 -12.44 -0.67 -7.15
N ARG A 9 -13.62 -0.52 -7.75
CA ARG A 9 -13.78 -0.62 -9.21
C ARG A 9 -12.90 0.40 -9.93
N LYS A 10 -12.87 1.65 -9.48
CA LYS A 10 -12.07 2.69 -10.12
C LYS A 10 -10.56 2.41 -10.00
N ILE A 11 -10.11 1.96 -8.83
CA ILE A 11 -8.72 1.55 -8.60
C ILE A 11 -8.35 0.37 -9.50
N MET A 12 -9.23 -0.62 -9.64
CA MET A 12 -9.00 -1.78 -10.50
C MET A 12 -8.94 -1.42 -11.99
N GLU A 13 -9.75 -0.47 -12.46
CA GLU A 13 -9.64 0.07 -13.82
C GLU A 13 -8.23 0.64 -14.07
N THR A 14 -7.73 1.47 -13.14
CA THR A 14 -6.38 2.05 -13.24
C THR A 14 -5.30 0.98 -13.18
N LEU A 15 -5.38 0.02 -12.25
CA LEU A 15 -4.39 -1.05 -12.12
C LEU A 15 -4.29 -1.91 -13.38
N ARG A 16 -5.43 -2.24 -14.01
CA ARG A 16 -5.46 -2.99 -15.28
C ARG A 16 -4.86 -2.22 -16.46
N SER A 17 -4.81 -0.88 -16.39
CA SER A 17 -4.13 -0.05 -17.40
C SER A 17 -2.61 -0.01 -17.24
N ILE A 18 -2.11 -0.42 -16.06
CA ILE A 18 -0.69 -0.42 -15.71
C ILE A 18 -0.13 -1.84 -15.83
N GLU A 19 -0.90 -2.83 -15.42
CA GLU A 19 -0.46 -4.21 -15.29
C GLU A 19 -1.33 -5.16 -16.11
N SER A 20 -0.68 -5.98 -16.95
CA SER A 20 -1.33 -7.03 -17.74
C SER A 20 -1.50 -8.34 -16.95
N GLU A 21 -0.56 -8.64 -16.05
CA GLU A 21 -0.59 -9.84 -15.23
C GLU A 21 -1.52 -9.71 -14.02
N LYS A 22 -2.19 -10.81 -13.66
CA LYS A 22 -3.13 -10.85 -12.53
C LYS A 22 -2.54 -11.50 -11.27
N ASN A 23 -1.60 -12.41 -11.43
CA ASN A 23 -0.96 -13.16 -10.35
C ASN A 23 0.55 -13.07 -10.54
N PHE A 24 1.26 -12.78 -9.46
CA PHE A 24 2.71 -12.58 -9.46
C PHE A 24 3.42 -13.57 -8.54
N LEU A 25 2.70 -14.11 -7.56
CA LEU A 25 3.24 -15.10 -6.64
C LEU A 25 3.07 -16.50 -7.19
N ASP A 26 4.14 -17.28 -7.16
CA ASP A 26 4.06 -18.72 -7.34
C ASP A 26 3.32 -19.35 -6.16
N GLN A 27 2.17 -19.95 -6.48
CA GLN A 27 1.30 -20.63 -5.53
C GLN A 27 0.94 -22.01 -6.08
N ILE A 28 1.08 -23.04 -5.23
CA ILE A 28 0.73 -24.42 -5.59
C ILE A 28 -0.76 -24.54 -5.94
N ARG A 29 -1.62 -23.79 -5.22
CA ARG A 29 -3.07 -23.77 -5.44
C ARG A 29 -3.45 -22.44 -6.07
N GLN A 30 -4.34 -22.47 -7.06
CA GLN A 30 -4.88 -21.25 -7.64
C GLN A 30 -5.72 -20.51 -6.58
N PRO A 31 -5.39 -19.23 -6.29
CA PRO A 31 -6.13 -18.48 -5.30
C PRO A 31 -7.48 -18.01 -5.84
N LYS A 32 -8.50 -18.02 -4.98
CA LYS A 32 -9.84 -17.49 -5.33
C LYS A 32 -9.82 -15.98 -5.62
N LEU A 33 -8.91 -15.24 -4.97
CA LEU A 33 -8.65 -13.81 -5.20
C LEU A 33 -7.28 -13.67 -5.84
N SER A 34 -7.19 -13.00 -6.99
CA SER A 34 -5.90 -12.77 -7.67
C SER A 34 -5.00 -11.81 -6.90
N ASP A 35 -3.70 -11.82 -7.18
CA ASP A 35 -2.76 -10.91 -6.52
C ASP A 35 -3.05 -9.44 -6.87
N LEU A 36 -3.43 -9.17 -8.12
CA LEU A 36 -3.82 -7.82 -8.56
C LEU A 36 -5.08 -7.33 -7.82
N GLU A 37 -6.09 -8.19 -7.65
CA GLU A 37 -7.28 -7.84 -6.87
C GLU A 37 -6.95 -7.58 -5.40
N LEU A 38 -5.99 -8.32 -4.83
CA LEU A 38 -5.52 -8.10 -3.46
C LEU A 38 -4.84 -6.73 -3.31
N ILE A 39 -3.97 -6.36 -4.26
CA ILE A 39 -3.35 -5.02 -4.31
C ILE A 39 -4.44 -3.95 -4.43
N GLY A 40 -5.48 -4.18 -5.25
CA GLY A 40 -6.62 -3.28 -5.36
C GLY A 40 -7.34 -3.05 -4.04
N ILE A 41 -7.56 -4.12 -3.25
CA ILE A 41 -8.18 -4.01 -1.92
C ILE A 41 -7.31 -3.16 -0.99
N ASP A 42 -5.99 -3.40 -1.01
CA ASP A 42 -5.02 -2.69 -0.17
C ASP A 42 -4.98 -1.19 -0.49
N LEU A 43 -4.88 -0.82 -1.77
CA LEU A 43 -4.93 0.58 -2.21
C LEU A 43 -6.28 1.24 -1.92
N THR A 44 -7.38 0.48 -1.99
CA THR A 44 -8.71 1.01 -1.64
C THR A 44 -8.81 1.29 -0.15
N ALA A 45 -8.26 0.41 0.69
CA ALA A 45 -8.20 0.61 2.13
C ALA A 45 -7.40 1.88 2.47
N GLU A 46 -6.23 2.03 1.85
CA GLU A 46 -5.35 3.19 2.02
C GLU A 46 -6.04 4.49 1.56
N TYR A 47 -6.66 4.49 0.39
CA TYR A 47 -7.43 5.63 -0.13
C TYR A 47 -8.58 6.04 0.80
N MET A 48 -9.24 5.07 1.43
CA MET A 48 -10.33 5.32 2.37
C MET A 48 -9.86 5.62 3.81
N GLY A 49 -8.55 5.64 4.07
CA GLY A 49 -7.97 5.84 5.41
C GLY A 49 -8.28 4.72 6.40
N ILE A 50 -8.42 3.48 5.91
CA ILE A 50 -8.72 2.31 6.74
C ILE A 50 -7.42 1.62 7.16
N ASP A 51 -6.91 1.98 8.32
CA ASP A 51 -5.66 1.41 8.87
C ASP A 51 -5.89 0.08 9.61
N SER A 52 -7.14 -0.24 9.95
CA SER A 52 -7.50 -1.45 10.67
C SER A 52 -7.95 -2.56 9.72
N GLU A 53 -7.19 -3.65 9.69
CA GLU A 53 -7.54 -4.86 8.93
C GLU A 53 -8.87 -5.46 9.38
N TYR A 54 -9.18 -5.36 10.67
CA TYR A 54 -10.47 -5.81 11.19
C TYR A 54 -11.61 -4.99 10.57
N GLN A 55 -11.44 -3.66 10.51
CA GLN A 55 -12.42 -2.76 9.91
C GLN A 55 -12.54 -2.97 8.40
N LEU A 56 -11.42 -3.15 7.70
CA LEU A 56 -11.40 -3.46 6.27
C LEU A 56 -12.28 -4.67 5.96
N PHE A 57 -12.09 -5.78 6.69
CA PHE A 57 -12.87 -7.00 6.47
C PHE A 57 -14.36 -6.89 6.87
N ARG A 58 -14.73 -5.91 7.69
CA ARG A 58 -16.16 -5.58 7.95
C ARG A 58 -16.78 -4.77 6.82
N MET A 59 -15.97 -3.98 6.11
CA MET A 59 -16.42 -3.10 5.04
C MET A 59 -16.36 -3.75 3.65
N LEU A 60 -15.58 -4.83 3.49
CA LEU A 60 -15.48 -5.56 2.24
C LEU A 60 -16.85 -6.09 1.79
N PRO A 61 -17.23 -5.90 0.52
CA PRO A 61 -18.44 -6.51 -0.03
C PRO A 61 -18.33 -8.03 -0.03
N GLU A 62 -19.48 -8.73 0.05
CA GLU A 62 -19.54 -10.20 0.08
C GLU A 62 -18.82 -10.85 -1.11
N SER A 63 -18.83 -10.19 -2.27
CA SER A 63 -18.12 -10.64 -3.48
C SER A 63 -16.60 -10.74 -3.30
N LEU A 64 -16.01 -10.00 -2.34
CA LEU A 64 -14.59 -10.02 -2.04
C LEU A 64 -14.28 -10.74 -0.73
N SER A 65 -15.08 -10.52 0.32
CA SER A 65 -14.82 -11.09 1.65
C SER A 65 -14.91 -12.62 1.65
N GLY A 66 -15.76 -13.23 0.81
CA GLY A 66 -15.84 -14.68 0.66
C GLY A 66 -14.68 -15.32 -0.13
N ARG A 67 -13.83 -14.51 -0.79
CA ARG A 67 -12.74 -15.00 -1.66
C ARG A 67 -11.39 -15.07 -0.94
N ILE A 68 -11.24 -14.42 0.21
CA ILE A 68 -9.98 -14.42 0.95
C ILE A 68 -10.20 -14.35 2.46
N GLU A 69 -9.42 -15.13 3.19
CA GLU A 69 -9.38 -15.08 4.65
C GLU A 69 -8.36 -14.04 5.13
N ARG A 70 -8.60 -13.40 6.27
CA ARG A 70 -7.81 -12.26 6.77
C ARG A 70 -6.32 -12.60 6.95
N SER A 71 -6.01 -13.78 7.50
CA SER A 71 -4.62 -14.20 7.70
C SER A 71 -3.90 -14.43 6.37
N VAL A 72 -4.59 -15.02 5.39
CA VAL A 72 -4.06 -15.24 4.03
C VAL A 72 -3.83 -13.91 3.32
N TYR A 73 -4.77 -12.97 3.42
CA TYR A 73 -4.63 -11.61 2.90
C TYR A 73 -3.35 -10.95 3.42
N ASN A 74 -3.13 -10.94 4.75
CA ASN A 74 -1.95 -10.31 5.34
C ASN A 74 -0.63 -10.98 4.94
N ARG A 75 -0.63 -12.30 4.77
CA ARG A 75 0.56 -13.04 4.34
C ARG A 75 0.89 -12.71 2.88
N ARG A 76 -0.10 -12.71 2.00
CA ARG A 76 0.08 -12.40 0.57
C ARG A 76 0.40 -10.93 0.35
N ARG A 77 -0.27 -9.99 1.04
CA ARG A 77 0.04 -8.55 0.99
C ARG A 77 1.52 -8.29 1.26
N ARG A 78 2.09 -8.93 2.29
CA ARG A 78 3.52 -8.80 2.62
C ARG A 78 4.43 -9.36 1.53
N ARG A 79 4.08 -10.49 0.92
CA ARG A 79 4.85 -11.07 -0.20
C ARG A 79 4.80 -10.22 -1.46
N LEU A 80 3.73 -9.44 -1.65
CA LEU A 80 3.52 -8.56 -2.81
C LEU A 80 4.19 -7.19 -2.69
N PHE A 81 5.02 -6.97 -1.66
CA PHE A 81 5.68 -5.69 -1.42
C PHE A 81 6.46 -5.17 -2.64
N SER A 82 7.27 -6.02 -3.27
CA SER A 82 8.07 -5.67 -4.46
C SER A 82 7.19 -5.26 -5.65
N HIS A 83 6.08 -5.98 -5.88
CA HIS A 83 5.16 -5.67 -6.97
C HIS A 83 4.39 -4.37 -6.73
N ARG A 84 3.98 -4.10 -5.49
CA ARG A 84 3.38 -2.81 -5.12
C ARG A 84 4.34 -1.66 -5.38
N GLU A 85 5.61 -1.82 -5.02
CA GLU A 85 6.64 -0.81 -5.26
C GLU A 85 6.86 -0.56 -6.77
N ARG A 86 6.87 -1.62 -7.59
CA ARG A 86 6.93 -1.47 -9.04
C ARG A 86 5.74 -0.69 -9.60
N ILE A 87 4.52 -1.02 -9.18
CA ILE A 87 3.30 -0.29 -9.59
C ILE A 87 3.39 1.18 -9.18
N ARG A 88 3.85 1.47 -7.96
CA ARG A 88 4.05 2.84 -7.46
C ARG A 88 5.01 3.63 -8.34
N LYS A 89 6.12 3.03 -8.76
CA LYS A 89 7.10 3.67 -9.67
C LYS A 89 6.46 4.00 -11.02
N VAL A 90 5.75 3.06 -11.64
CA VAL A 90 5.07 3.30 -12.92
C VAL A 90 4.00 4.38 -12.80
N MET A 91 3.24 4.41 -11.70
CA MET A 91 2.28 5.49 -11.42
C MET A 91 3.00 6.83 -11.28
N SER A 92 4.11 6.88 -10.55
CA SER A 92 4.91 8.09 -10.39
C SER A 92 5.42 8.59 -11.74
N GLU A 93 5.98 7.72 -12.59
CA GLU A 93 6.46 8.09 -13.92
C GLU A 93 5.35 8.68 -14.80
N LYS A 94 4.14 8.09 -14.78
CA LYS A 94 2.97 8.62 -15.50
C LYS A 94 2.49 9.97 -14.97
N ILE A 95 2.64 10.23 -13.67
CA ILE A 95 2.31 11.52 -13.07
C ILE A 95 3.39 12.55 -13.41
N THR A 96 4.66 12.15 -13.38
CA THR A 96 5.84 12.99 -13.68
C THR A 96 5.94 13.37 -15.16
N SER A 97 5.27 12.67 -16.06
CA SER A 97 5.19 13.07 -17.47
C SER A 97 4.01 13.99 -17.81
N ALA A 98 3.10 14.24 -16.86
CA ALA A 98 1.86 14.98 -17.12
C ALA A 98 1.97 16.50 -16.91
N SER A 99 2.98 16.98 -16.20
CA SER A 99 3.13 18.39 -15.80
C SER A 99 4.61 18.82 -15.87
N ASP A 100 4.87 20.09 -16.17
CA ASP A 100 6.25 20.61 -16.20
C ASP A 100 6.79 20.99 -14.81
N TYR A 101 5.90 21.14 -13.82
CA TYR A 101 6.23 21.57 -12.47
C TYR A 101 5.54 20.71 -11.42
N TYR A 102 6.30 20.31 -10.40
CA TYR A 102 5.83 19.47 -9.29
C TYR A 102 6.13 20.15 -7.96
N LEU A 103 5.12 20.33 -7.12
CA LEU A 103 5.31 20.72 -5.73
C LEU A 103 5.44 19.45 -4.89
N VAL A 104 6.65 19.17 -4.40
CA VAL A 104 6.92 18.04 -3.51
C VAL A 104 6.93 18.55 -2.09
N ASP A 105 5.90 18.22 -1.31
CA ASP A 105 5.91 18.44 0.13
C ASP A 105 6.64 17.28 0.83
N SER A 106 7.57 17.60 1.72
CA SER A 106 8.31 16.59 2.47
C SER A 106 7.50 16.17 3.70
N MET A 107 6.79 15.03 3.61
CA MET A 107 6.14 14.43 4.76
C MET A 107 7.10 13.45 5.47
N PRO A 108 7.38 13.62 6.76
CA PRO A 108 8.20 12.67 7.51
C PRO A 108 7.47 11.31 7.61
N LEU A 109 8.13 10.24 7.16
CA LEU A 109 7.59 8.88 7.22
C LEU A 109 8.03 8.17 8.51
N GLU A 110 7.11 7.54 9.24
CA GLU A 110 7.46 6.73 10.41
C GLU A 110 8.25 5.49 9.97
N VAL A 111 9.55 5.44 10.30
CA VAL A 111 10.41 4.29 10.02
C VAL A 111 10.15 3.14 10.98
N CYS A 112 9.97 3.44 12.27
CA CYS A 112 9.56 2.46 13.28
C CYS A 112 9.04 3.15 14.54
N ARG A 113 8.23 2.42 15.32
CA ARG A 113 7.83 2.87 16.67
C ARG A 113 9.06 3.10 17.55
N LEU A 114 9.00 4.12 18.40
CA LEU A 114 10.09 4.51 19.31
C LEU A 114 10.65 3.33 20.12
N SER A 115 9.77 2.43 20.59
CA SER A 115 10.12 1.22 21.35
C SER A 115 11.02 0.23 20.60
N ARG A 116 11.07 0.30 19.27
CA ARG A 116 11.89 -0.54 18.40
C ARG A 116 13.06 0.21 17.75
N SER A 117 13.19 1.51 18.00
CA SER A 117 14.18 2.38 17.34
C SER A 117 15.64 1.98 17.57
N SER A 118 15.95 1.42 18.74
CA SER A 118 17.29 0.91 19.06
C SER A 118 17.69 -0.29 18.20
N ARG A 119 16.73 -1.15 17.85
CA ARG A 119 16.94 -2.39 17.09
C ARG A 119 16.75 -2.22 15.59
N CYS A 120 16.11 -1.14 15.15
CA CYS A 120 15.87 -0.88 13.74
C CYS A 120 17.20 -0.59 13.02
N ARG A 121 17.42 -1.21 11.86
CA ARG A 121 18.59 -0.98 10.99
C ARG A 121 18.26 -0.17 9.73
N ILE A 122 16.98 0.14 9.51
CA ILE A 122 16.48 0.81 8.31
C ILE A 122 17.08 2.23 8.23
N CYS A 123 17.62 2.57 7.06
CA CYS A 123 18.18 3.89 6.74
C CYS A 123 19.30 4.32 7.69
N LYS A 124 20.08 3.37 8.25
CA LYS A 124 21.23 3.68 9.10
C LYS A 124 22.56 3.67 8.33
N GLU A 125 22.53 3.35 7.04
CA GLU A 125 23.70 3.26 6.19
C GLU A 125 24.30 4.64 5.90
N ASP A 126 23.45 5.65 5.63
CA ASP A 126 23.86 7.01 5.32
C ASP A 126 23.39 8.00 6.39
N LEU A 127 24.28 8.89 6.83
CA LEU A 127 23.98 9.96 7.80
C LEU A 127 22.81 10.85 7.37
N HIS A 128 22.69 11.12 6.07
CA HIS A 128 21.62 11.97 5.52
C HIS A 128 20.24 11.30 5.50
N THR A 129 20.17 9.97 5.52
CA THR A 129 18.90 9.22 5.57
C THR A 129 18.59 8.70 6.97
N PHE A 130 19.47 8.98 7.94
CA PHE A 130 19.35 8.49 9.30
C PHE A 130 18.03 8.92 9.94
N PRO A 131 17.22 7.98 10.46
CA PRO A 131 15.96 8.32 11.09
C PRO A 131 16.20 9.10 12.38
N ASP A 132 15.72 10.34 12.39
CA ASP A 132 15.77 11.19 13.57
C ASP A 132 14.71 10.77 14.60
N LYS A 133 15.01 10.95 15.89
CA LYS A 133 14.10 10.59 16.99
C LYS A 133 13.49 11.85 17.57
N GLY A 134 12.17 11.97 17.51
CA GLY A 134 11.46 13.06 18.14
C GLY A 134 11.44 14.36 17.34
N TYR A 135 11.70 14.32 16.03
CA TYR A 135 11.44 15.47 15.17
C TYR A 135 9.93 15.71 15.06
N CYS A 136 9.41 16.60 15.90
CA CYS A 136 8.05 17.10 15.83
C CYS A 136 8.09 18.53 15.28
N ALA A 137 7.72 18.69 14.00
CA ALA A 137 7.76 19.99 13.33
C ALA A 137 6.92 21.06 14.06
N THR A 138 5.88 20.66 14.80
CA THR A 138 5.03 21.55 15.60
C THR A 138 5.62 21.92 16.97
N GLN A 139 6.69 21.25 17.42
CA GLN A 139 7.36 21.56 18.70
C GLN A 139 8.60 22.45 18.54
N LYS A 140 8.95 22.80 17.29
CA LYS A 140 9.89 23.90 17.02
C LYS A 140 9.13 25.22 17.07
N MET A 141 8.92 25.73 18.28
CA MET A 141 8.64 27.14 18.55
C MET A 141 9.88 27.78 19.15
#